data_AF-A0A3D4PMB0-F1
#
_entry.id   AF-A0A3D4PMB0-F1
#
_cell.length_a   1.000
_cell.length_b   1.000
_cell.length_c   1.000
_cell.angle_alpha   90.00
_cell.angle_beta   90.00
_cell.angle_gamma   90.00
#
_symmetry.space_group_name_H-M   'P 1'
#
loop_
_entity.id
_entity.type
_entity.pdbx_description
1 polymer ?
#
loop_
_entity_poly.entity_id
_entity_poly.type
_entity_poly.pdbx_seq_one_letter_code
_entity_poly.pdbx_strand_id
1 'polypeptide(L)'
;EPIRGIIVTHGHLDHILNVAKVAREAGAWIAAPRLDADHYSGHPLYQGWSRCTGILERVGRPLLGFKSFVPDRWLGDGDELDLWNGLTAVHLPGHTHGHMGFYCEKLEIMFTADLFASYRGM
;
A
#
# COMPACT_ATOMS: atom_id res chain seq x y z
N GLU A 1 1.79 1.29 -23.04
CA GLU A 1 0.48 1.91 -22.69
C GLU A 1 0.67 2.84 -21.50
N PRO A 2 -0.17 3.89 -21.33
CA PRO A 2 -0.08 4.78 -20.17
C PRO A 2 -0.53 4.07 -18.88
N ILE A 3 0.04 4.47 -17.74
CA ILE A 3 -0.39 3.99 -16.41
C ILE A 3 -1.75 4.61 -16.10
N ARG A 4 -2.76 3.79 -15.82
CA ARG A 4 -4.13 4.24 -15.52
C ARG A 4 -4.45 4.29 -14.02
N GLY A 5 -3.84 3.42 -13.24
CA GLY A 5 -4.12 3.28 -11.81
C GLY A 5 -2.96 2.71 -11.03
N ILE A 6 -2.92 3.02 -9.73
CA ILE A 6 -1.96 2.51 -8.76
C ILE A 6 -2.75 1.84 -7.64
N ILE A 7 -2.44 0.58 -7.36
CA ILE A 7 -3.05 -0.19 -6.27
C ILE A 7 -1.99 -0.36 -5.18
N VAL A 8 -2.31 0.08 -3.97
CA VAL A 8 -1.41 0.05 -2.80
C VAL A 8 -1.74 -1.18 -1.95
N THR A 9 -0.73 -1.90 -1.49
CA THR A 9 -0.89 -3.10 -0.65
C THR A 9 -0.97 -2.75 0.83
N HIS A 10 -0.12 -1.83 1.31
CA HIS A 10 -0.12 -1.34 2.69
C HIS A 10 0.65 -0.01 2.82
N GLY A 11 0.66 0.56 4.03
CA GLY A 11 1.16 1.90 4.34
C GLY A 11 2.66 2.10 4.55
N HIS A 12 3.49 1.06 4.52
CA HIS A 12 4.92 1.25 4.78
C HIS A 12 5.62 2.05 3.68
N LEU A 13 6.63 2.80 4.10
CA LEU A 13 7.24 3.83 3.25
C LEU A 13 7.78 3.28 1.93
N ASP A 14 8.40 2.11 1.95
CA ASP A 14 8.93 1.42 0.77
C ASP A 14 7.84 0.96 -0.22
N HIS A 15 6.59 0.81 0.23
CA HIS A 15 5.43 0.52 -0.61
C HIS A 15 4.70 1.77 -1.12
N ILE A 16 4.88 2.91 -0.46
CA ILE A 16 4.12 4.14 -0.76
C ILE A 16 4.97 5.33 -1.24
N LEU A 17 6.30 5.22 -1.19
CA LEU A 17 7.23 6.35 -1.38
C LEU A 17 6.92 7.18 -2.62
N ASN A 18 6.69 6.49 -3.74
CA ASN A 18 6.58 7.09 -5.06
C ASN A 18 5.13 7.24 -5.55
N VAL A 19 4.13 6.76 -4.80
CA VAL A 19 2.73 6.70 -5.25
C VAL A 19 2.22 8.06 -5.71
N ALA A 20 2.35 9.09 -4.87
CA ALA A 20 1.91 10.44 -5.19
C ALA A 20 2.62 11.05 -6.41
N LYS A 21 3.91 10.76 -6.58
CA LYS A 21 4.71 11.26 -7.71
C LYS A 21 4.25 10.60 -9.01
N VAL A 22 4.17 9.27 -9.03
CA VAL A 22 3.78 8.50 -10.21
C VAL A 22 2.33 8.80 -10.60
N ALA A 23 1.42 8.90 -9.63
CA ALA A 23 0.02 9.24 -9.90
C ALA A 23 -0.12 10.60 -10.60
N ARG A 24 0.58 11.63 -10.09
CA ARG A 24 0.56 12.97 -10.67
C ARG A 24 1.17 13.00 -12.08
N GLU A 25 2.31 12.33 -12.28
CA GLU A 25 3.02 12.32 -13.56
C GLU A 25 2.24 11.55 -14.64
N ALA A 26 1.52 10.49 -14.25
CA ALA A 26 0.74 9.65 -15.16
C ALA A 26 -0.73 10.09 -15.32
N GLY A 27 -1.25 10.93 -14.42
CA GLY A 27 -2.69 11.19 -14.32
C GLY A 27 -3.48 9.93 -13.88
N ALA A 28 -2.87 9.07 -13.08
CA ALA A 28 -3.44 7.80 -12.64
C ALA A 28 -4.21 7.96 -11.32
N TRP A 29 -5.30 7.22 -11.16
CA TRP A 29 -6.03 7.13 -9.89
C TRP A 29 -5.30 6.19 -8.91
N ILE A 30 -5.56 6.34 -7.62
CA ILE A 30 -4.96 5.55 -6.54
C ILE A 30 -6.05 4.79 -5.79
N ALA A 31 -5.91 3.48 -5.61
CA ALA A 31 -6.68 2.70 -4.66
C ALA A 31 -5.79 2.19 -3.53
N ALA A 32 -6.25 2.32 -2.28
CA ALA A 32 -5.47 1.90 -1.13
C ALA A 32 -6.34 1.44 0.05
N PRO A 33 -5.83 0.54 0.92
CA PRO A 33 -6.54 0.08 2.10
C PRO A 33 -6.95 1.20 3.05
N ARG A 34 -8.21 1.16 3.51
CA ARG A 34 -8.74 2.18 4.44
C ARG A 34 -7.98 2.27 5.76
N LEU A 35 -7.55 1.13 6.30
CA LEU A 35 -7.00 1.05 7.66
C LEU A 35 -5.56 1.60 7.77
N ASP A 36 -4.91 1.90 6.64
CA ASP A 36 -3.56 2.47 6.61
C ASP A 36 -3.56 3.97 6.23
N ALA A 37 -4.72 4.64 6.26
CA ALA A 37 -4.90 6.03 5.84
C ALA A 37 -3.88 7.02 6.46
N ASP A 38 -3.54 6.83 7.73
CA ASP A 38 -2.57 7.67 8.45
C ASP A 38 -1.15 7.60 7.85
N HIS A 39 -0.79 6.49 7.22
CA HIS A 39 0.48 6.38 6.53
C HIS A 39 0.52 7.23 5.25
N TYR A 40 -0.61 7.31 4.53
CA TYR A 40 -0.72 8.07 3.28
C TYR A 40 -0.75 9.58 3.53
N SER A 41 -1.33 10.00 4.67
CA SER A 41 -1.30 11.40 5.12
C SER A 41 0.08 11.81 5.67
N GLY A 42 0.98 10.85 5.90
CA GLY A 42 2.33 11.08 6.41
C GLY A 42 2.43 11.10 7.94
N HIS A 43 1.40 10.64 8.64
CA HIS A 43 1.30 10.65 10.10
C HIS A 43 1.02 9.25 10.67
N PRO A 44 1.84 8.23 10.38
CA PRO A 44 1.59 6.87 10.83
C PRO A 44 1.55 6.76 12.36
N LEU A 45 0.56 6.03 12.87
CA LEU A 45 0.33 5.84 14.30
C LEU A 45 0.95 4.53 14.80
N TYR A 46 2.27 4.51 14.94
CA TYR A 46 2.96 3.35 15.53
C TYR A 46 2.75 3.26 17.04
N GLN A 47 2.50 2.05 17.53
CA GLN A 47 2.33 1.74 18.96
C GLN A 47 3.43 0.80 19.49
N GLY A 48 3.58 0.74 20.81
CA GLY A 48 4.55 -0.15 21.47
C GLY A 48 5.99 0.10 21.04
N TRP A 49 6.75 -0.99 20.83
CA TRP A 49 8.14 -0.95 20.39
C TRP A 49 8.33 -0.35 18.99
N SER A 50 7.31 -0.40 18.14
CA SER A 50 7.35 0.14 16.77
C SER A 50 7.41 1.67 16.71
N ARG A 51 7.29 2.38 17.84
CA ARG A 51 7.47 3.84 17.91
C ARG A 51 8.86 4.29 17.46
N CYS A 52 9.88 3.47 17.67
CA CYS A 52 11.23 3.73 17.16
C CYS A 52 11.23 3.85 15.62
N THR A 53 10.50 2.97 14.94
CA THR A 53 10.29 3.03 13.48
C THR A 53 9.59 4.32 13.07
N GLY A 54 8.59 4.76 13.81
CA GLY A 54 7.90 6.04 13.55
C GLY A 54 8.81 7.27 13.61
N ILE A 55 9.79 7.28 14.52
CA ILE A 55 10.79 8.36 14.59
C ILE A 55 11.68 8.32 13.35
N LEU A 56 12.16 7.14 12.95
CA LEU A 56 12.98 6.96 11.76
C LEU A 56 12.22 7.39 10.50
N GLU A 57 10.95 6.98 10.35
CA GLU A 57 10.13 7.37 9.22
C GLU A 57 9.88 8.88 9.17
N ARG A 58 9.70 9.55 10.31
CA ARG A 58 9.50 11.01 10.35
C ARG A 58 10.68 11.77 9.75
N VAL A 59 11.90 11.26 9.94
CA VAL A 59 13.12 11.82 9.34
C VAL A 59 13.31 11.31 7.91
N GLY A 60 13.04 10.03 7.66
CA GLY A 60 13.24 9.38 6.37
C GLY A 60 12.30 9.90 5.28
N ARG A 61 11.02 10.16 5.60
CA ARG A 61 10.01 10.67 4.65
C ARG A 61 10.45 11.94 3.91
N PRO A 62 10.83 13.05 4.60
CA PRO A 62 11.29 14.25 3.91
C PRO A 62 12.62 14.01 3.16
N LEU A 63 13.54 13.23 3.73
CA LEU A 63 14.84 12.94 3.11
C LEU A 63 14.70 12.15 1.80
N LEU A 64 13.76 11.21 1.74
CA LEU A 64 13.46 10.38 0.59
C LEU A 64 12.45 11.05 -0.38
N GLY A 65 11.98 12.26 -0.06
CA GLY A 65 11.05 13.01 -0.91
C GLY A 65 9.62 12.47 -0.93
N PHE A 66 9.19 11.75 0.11
CA PHE A 66 7.81 11.29 0.26
C PHE A 66 6.83 12.46 0.15
N LYS A 67 5.76 12.25 -0.61
CA LYS A 67 4.63 13.18 -0.70
C LYS A 67 3.38 12.44 -0.25
N SER A 68 2.64 13.06 0.67
CA SER A 68 1.34 12.54 1.07
C SER A 68 0.37 12.54 -0.11
N PHE A 69 -0.61 11.65 -0.04
CA PHE A 69 -1.67 11.53 -1.02
C PHE A 69 -2.97 11.08 -0.35
N VAL A 70 -4.08 11.31 -1.05
CA VAL A 70 -5.38 10.78 -0.70
C VAL A 70 -5.77 9.80 -1.79
N PRO A 71 -6.03 8.52 -1.47
CA PRO A 71 -6.56 7.56 -2.44
C PRO A 71 -7.89 8.03 -3.02
N ASP A 72 -8.06 7.85 -4.33
CA ASP A 72 -9.34 8.06 -5.03
C ASP A 72 -10.35 6.97 -4.64
N ARG A 73 -9.85 5.76 -4.34
CA ARG A 73 -10.66 4.63 -3.88
C ARG A 73 -10.07 4.02 -2.61
N TRP A 74 -10.92 3.88 -1.60
CA TRP A 74 -10.59 3.10 -0.41
C TRP A 74 -10.97 1.64 -0.62
N LEU A 75 -10.06 0.74 -0.27
CA LEU A 75 -10.26 -0.70 -0.41
C LEU A 75 -10.59 -1.35 0.94
N GLY A 76 -11.53 -2.29 0.90
CA GLY A 76 -11.83 -3.28 1.94
C GLY A 76 -11.71 -4.72 1.42
N ASP A 77 -12.00 -5.68 2.29
CA ASP A 77 -12.01 -7.10 1.92
C ASP A 77 -13.10 -7.40 0.89
N GLY A 78 -12.79 -8.20 -0.12
CA GLY A 78 -13.70 -8.60 -1.19
C GLY A 78 -13.96 -7.53 -2.25
N ASP A 79 -13.40 -6.32 -2.13
CA ASP A 79 -13.58 -5.28 -3.14
C ASP A 79 -13.02 -5.70 -4.50
N GLU A 80 -13.82 -5.56 -5.55
CA GLU A 80 -13.39 -5.88 -6.91
C GLU A 80 -12.83 -4.67 -7.65
N LEU A 81 -11.73 -4.90 -8.36
CA LEU A 81 -11.05 -3.96 -9.23
C LEU A 81 -11.14 -4.47 -10.66
N ASP A 82 -11.98 -3.85 -11.48
CA ASP A 82 -12.18 -4.18 -12.90
C ASP A 82 -11.02 -3.64 -13.75
N LEU A 83 -9.85 -4.24 -13.56
CA LEU A 83 -8.61 -3.88 -14.21
C LEU A 83 -7.84 -5.14 -14.57
N TRP A 84 -7.08 -5.07 -15.67
CA TRP A 84 -6.29 -6.19 -16.17
C TRP A 84 -7.18 -7.42 -16.44
N ASN A 85 -7.27 -8.37 -15.51
CA ASN A 85 -8.12 -9.56 -15.63
C ASN A 85 -9.23 -9.64 -14.55
N GLY A 86 -9.41 -8.57 -13.77
CA GLY A 86 -10.19 -8.57 -12.54
C GLY A 86 -9.30 -8.93 -11.35
N LEU A 87 -9.34 -8.11 -10.31
CA LEU A 87 -8.64 -8.38 -9.05
C LEU A 87 -9.63 -8.27 -7.90
N THR A 88 -9.61 -9.24 -7.00
CA THR A 88 -10.30 -9.18 -5.71
C THR A 88 -9.30 -8.78 -4.64
N ALA A 89 -9.62 -7.71 -3.92
CA ALA A 89 -8.91 -7.32 -2.71
C ALA A 89 -9.14 -8.36 -1.61
N VAL A 90 -8.07 -8.84 -0.99
CA VAL A 90 -8.12 -9.79 0.12
C VAL A 90 -7.44 -9.16 1.32
N HIS A 91 -8.19 -8.95 2.40
CA HIS A 91 -7.65 -8.36 3.63
C HIS A 91 -6.78 -9.39 4.36
N LEU A 92 -5.53 -9.02 4.60
CA LEU A 92 -4.50 -9.89 5.16
C LEU A 92 -3.77 -9.19 6.32
N PRO A 93 -4.47 -8.87 7.42
CA PRO A 93 -3.88 -8.10 8.50
C PRO A 93 -2.76 -8.89 9.21
N GLY A 94 -1.77 -8.17 9.73
CA GLY A 94 -0.66 -8.74 10.47
C GLY A 94 0.59 -7.88 10.32
N HIS A 95 1.04 -7.72 9.07
CA HIS A 95 2.16 -6.84 8.75
C HIS A 95 1.84 -5.35 8.97
N THR A 96 0.66 -4.92 8.49
CA THR A 96 -0.01 -3.69 8.93
C THR A 96 -1.49 -4.00 9.23
N HIS A 97 -2.23 -3.02 9.76
CA HIS A 97 -3.66 -3.17 9.98
C HIS A 97 -4.44 -3.24 8.66
N GLY A 98 -4.04 -2.46 7.66
CA GLY A 98 -4.65 -2.43 6.33
C GLY A 98 -4.04 -3.34 5.29
N HIS A 99 -3.05 -4.17 5.62
CA HIS A 99 -2.35 -4.98 4.62
C HIS A 99 -3.33 -5.82 3.77
N MET A 100 -3.11 -5.76 2.46
CA MET A 100 -4.01 -6.30 1.47
C MET A 100 -3.24 -7.02 0.37
N GLY A 101 -3.73 -8.20 0.02
CA GLY A 101 -3.34 -8.92 -1.20
C GLY A 101 -4.36 -8.73 -2.31
N PHE A 102 -3.97 -9.08 -3.53
CA PHE A 102 -4.83 -9.00 -4.70
C PHE A 102 -4.83 -10.31 -5.44
N TYR A 103 -5.99 -10.95 -5.52
CA TYR A 103 -6.16 -12.23 -6.18
C TYR A 103 -6.80 -12.05 -7.56
N CYS A 104 -6.21 -12.69 -8.56
CA CYS A 104 -6.73 -12.78 -9.93
C CYS A 104 -7.19 -14.22 -10.16
N GLU A 105 -8.49 -14.48 -10.07
CA GLU A 105 -9.06 -15.82 -10.24
C GLU A 105 -8.77 -16.39 -11.63
N LYS A 106 -8.95 -15.59 -12.69
CA LYS A 106 -8.76 -16.04 -14.08
C LYS A 106 -7.36 -16.55 -14.39
N LEU A 107 -6.35 -16.07 -13.67
CA LEU A 107 -4.96 -16.45 -13.85
C LEU A 107 -4.41 -17.29 -12.69
N GLU A 108 -5.22 -17.52 -11.65
CA GLU A 108 -4.81 -18.20 -10.41
C GLU A 108 -3.56 -17.58 -9.77
N ILE A 109 -3.41 -16.24 -9.84
CA ILE A 109 -2.26 -15.49 -9.31
C ILE A 109 -2.69 -14.65 -8.11
N MET A 110 -1.87 -14.63 -7.06
CA MET A 110 -2.03 -13.75 -5.91
C MET A 110 -0.81 -12.85 -5.73
N PHE A 111 -1.03 -11.54 -5.65
CA PHE A 111 -0.04 -10.59 -5.16
C PHE A 111 -0.17 -10.48 -3.65
N THR A 112 0.81 -10.99 -2.92
CA THR A 112 0.75 -11.12 -1.46
C THR A 112 1.54 -10.05 -0.71
N ALA A 113 2.39 -9.29 -1.41
CA ALA A 113 3.31 -8.33 -0.78
C ALA A 113 4.01 -8.95 0.45
N ASP A 114 4.02 -8.22 1.56
CA ASP A 114 4.74 -8.59 2.78
C ASP A 114 3.97 -9.57 3.68
N LEU A 115 2.99 -10.29 3.13
CA LEU A 115 2.31 -11.37 3.87
C LEU A 115 3.32 -12.40 4.40
N PHE A 116 4.29 -12.74 3.55
CA PHE A 116 5.38 -13.64 3.90
C PHE A 116 6.68 -12.87 3.92
N ALA A 117 7.20 -12.62 5.12
CA ALA A 117 8.53 -12.06 5.31
C ALA A 117 9.45 -13.14 5.92
N SER A 118 10.49 -13.54 5.18
CA SER A 118 11.54 -14.41 5.73
C SER A 118 12.71 -13.55 6.17
N TYR A 119 13.08 -13.68 7.44
CA TYR A 119 14.32 -13.14 7.97
C TYR A 119 15.27 -14.31 8.17
N ARG A 120 16.36 -14.34 7.36
CA ARG A 120 17.43 -15.36 7.36
C ARG A 120 17.19 -16.64 6.54
N GLY A 121 16.27 -16.63 5.57
CA GLY A 121 16.17 -17.71 4.58
C GLY A 121 15.60 -19.02 5.13
N MET A 122 14.75 -18.93 6.15
CA MET A 122 13.85 -20.00 6.59
C MET A 122 12.41 -19.62 6.31
#